data_AF-A0AAV8V2B9-F1
#
_entry.id   AF-A0AAV8V2B9-F1
#
_cell.length_a   1.000
_cell.length_b   1.000
_cell.length_c   1.000
_cell.angle_alpha   90.00
_cell.angle_beta   90.00
_cell.angle_gamma   90.00
#
_symmetry.space_group_name_H-M   'P 1'
#
loop_
_entity.id
_entity.type
_entity.pdbx_description
1 polymer ?
#
loop_
_entity_poly.entity_id
_entity_poly.type
_entity_poly.pdbx_seq_one_letter_code
_entity_poly.pdbx_strand_id
1 'polypeptide(L)'
;MRRPPVPKLGDTIEMYLKSVKPLVPAAAFERTRKEAEKFMVPGGIGEELQERLVRRAKERTDSSWLAEWWTQLVTYKEREGSAVCIAGRYKYMFNACRVPKRLQDTFRKYDPVNHNHVVVLRNKKFYEFDLVFDRRTLSFEEIQFQLERVIANAGPKESSIGVLSSQNRDAWAAAYDQVIHEGNGASLNRL
;
A
#
# COMPACT_ATOMS: atom_id res chain seq x y z
N MET A 1 7.30 12.25 -16.71
CA MET A 1 6.63 12.83 -15.52
C MET A 1 7.60 13.78 -14.82
N ARG A 2 7.17 14.97 -14.41
CA ARG A 2 8.02 15.90 -13.64
C ARG A 2 8.10 15.41 -12.18
N ARG A 3 9.31 15.25 -11.64
CA ARG A 3 9.52 14.90 -10.23
C ARG A 3 9.21 16.13 -9.36
N PRO A 4 8.45 15.99 -8.26
CA PRO A 4 8.17 17.13 -7.39
C PRO A 4 9.50 17.63 -6.78
N PRO A 5 9.75 18.96 -6.80
CA PRO A 5 10.93 19.51 -6.17
C PRO A 5 10.86 19.35 -4.65
N VAL A 6 12.00 19.43 -3.99
CA VAL A 6 12.04 19.62 -2.53
C VAL A 6 11.76 21.11 -2.26
N PRO A 7 10.68 21.48 -1.56
CA PRO A 7 10.40 22.87 -1.22
C PRO A 7 11.53 23.45 -0.36
N LYS A 8 11.69 24.78 -0.36
CA LYS A 8 12.67 25.42 0.53
C LYS A 8 12.22 25.27 1.98
N LEU A 9 13.21 25.17 2.88
CA LEU A 9 12.96 25.03 4.32
C LEU A 9 12.14 26.22 4.85
N GLY A 10 12.54 27.46 4.52
CA GLY A 10 11.84 28.68 4.94
C GLY A 10 10.38 28.71 4.51
N ASP A 11 10.12 28.50 3.22
CA ASP A 11 8.75 28.47 2.65
C ASP A 11 7.87 27.41 3.35
N THR A 12 8.46 26.25 3.69
CA THR A 12 7.77 25.16 4.38
C THR A 12 7.41 25.53 5.81
N ILE A 13 8.35 26.13 6.56
CA ILE A 13 8.13 26.55 7.94
C ILE A 13 7.12 27.71 8.02
N GLU A 14 7.20 28.67 7.11
CA GLU A 14 6.23 29.77 7.02
C GLU A 14 4.82 29.23 6.80
N MET A 15 4.66 28.35 5.81
CA MET A 15 3.36 27.73 5.52
C MET A 15 2.87 26.89 6.70
N TYR A 16 3.75 26.13 7.37
CA TYR A 16 3.43 25.37 8.56
C TYR A 16 2.90 26.26 9.70
N LEU A 17 3.60 27.35 10.03
CA LEU A 17 3.16 28.27 11.08
C LEU A 17 1.83 28.94 10.72
N LYS A 18 1.64 29.33 9.46
CA LYS A 18 0.35 29.88 8.98
C LYS A 18 -0.80 28.88 9.16
N SER A 19 -0.57 27.60 8.87
CA SER A 19 -1.57 26.54 9.02
C SER A 19 -1.85 26.15 10.47
N VAL A 20 -0.85 26.21 11.36
CA VAL A 20 -1.03 25.85 12.78
C VAL A 20 -1.68 26.97 13.59
N LYS A 21 -1.42 28.24 13.26
CA LYS A 21 -1.93 29.40 14.00
C LYS A 21 -3.45 29.37 14.30
N PRO A 22 -4.36 29.01 13.36
CA PRO A 22 -5.78 28.95 13.66
C PRO A 22 -6.22 27.69 14.43
N LEU A 23 -5.36 26.69 14.59
CA LEU A 23 -5.70 25.37 15.16
C LEU A 23 -5.33 25.24 16.64
N VAL A 24 -4.50 26.13 17.17
CA VAL A 24 -3.97 26.02 18.54
C VAL A 24 -4.11 27.35 19.31
N PRO A 25 -4.24 27.31 20.65
CA PRO A 25 -4.23 28.52 21.47
C PRO A 25 -2.93 29.32 21.31
N ALA A 26 -2.99 30.64 21.53
CA ALA A 26 -1.86 31.55 21.35
C ALA A 26 -0.59 31.10 22.10
N ALA A 27 -0.72 30.66 23.36
CA ALA A 27 0.42 30.17 24.15
C ALA A 27 1.06 28.91 23.55
N ALA A 28 0.29 28.03 22.91
CA ALA A 28 0.82 26.86 22.21
C ALA A 28 1.49 27.25 20.89
N PHE A 29 0.89 28.20 20.14
CA PHE A 29 1.48 28.73 18.92
C PHE A 29 2.86 29.37 19.16
N GLU A 30 3.01 30.16 20.22
CA GLU A 30 4.31 30.78 20.55
C GLU A 30 5.39 29.75 20.86
N ARG A 31 5.04 28.61 21.48
CA ARG A 31 5.98 27.49 21.66
C ARG A 31 6.38 26.89 20.32
N THR A 32 5.41 26.61 19.45
CA THR A 32 5.68 26.06 18.10
C THR A 32 6.53 27.01 17.26
N ARG A 33 6.26 28.33 17.32
CA ARG A 33 7.05 29.35 16.64
C ARG A 33 8.51 29.31 17.10
N LYS A 34 8.76 29.31 18.41
CA LYS A 34 10.13 29.27 18.96
C LYS A 34 10.90 28.02 18.52
N GLU A 35 10.26 26.85 18.52
CA GLU A 35 10.90 25.62 18.03
C GLU A 35 11.17 25.66 16.53
N ALA A 36 10.26 26.25 15.74
CA ALA A 36 10.47 26.46 14.31
C ALA A 36 11.63 27.42 14.02
N GLU A 37 11.79 28.49 14.81
CA GLU A 37 12.94 29.40 14.73
C GLU A 37 14.26 28.69 15.04
N LYS A 38 14.30 27.86 16.10
CA LYS A 38 15.48 27.02 16.41
C LYS A 38 15.81 26.05 15.28
N PHE A 39 14.79 25.47 14.65
CA PHE A 39 14.97 24.54 13.53
C PHE A 39 15.56 25.22 12.28
N MET A 40 15.35 26.54 12.12
CA MET A 40 15.85 27.35 11.01
C MET A 40 17.20 28.04 11.28
N VAL A 41 17.85 27.77 12.42
CA VAL A 41 19.18 28.35 12.72
C VAL A 41 20.19 27.88 11.66
N PRO A 42 21.01 28.78 11.08
CA PRO A 42 22.05 28.41 10.13
C PRO A 42 23.05 27.42 10.74
N GLY A 43 23.40 26.37 10.01
CA GLY A 43 24.20 25.24 10.50
C GLY A 43 23.47 24.33 11.48
N GLY A 44 22.16 24.55 11.69
CA GLY A 44 21.31 23.72 12.55
C GLY A 44 20.79 22.45 11.86
N ILE A 45 20.06 21.65 12.64
CA ILE A 45 19.52 20.36 12.19
C ILE A 45 18.56 20.50 10.99
N GLY A 46 17.83 21.61 10.88
CA GLY A 46 16.91 21.83 9.76
C GLY A 46 17.60 21.95 8.42
N GLU A 47 18.72 22.66 8.35
CA GLU A 47 19.55 22.75 7.13
C GLU A 47 20.18 21.40 6.79
N GLU A 48 20.72 20.68 7.78
CA GLU A 48 21.28 19.35 7.57
C GLU A 48 20.24 18.37 6.98
N LEU A 49 19.03 18.36 7.53
CA LEU A 49 17.93 17.52 7.05
C LEU A 49 17.47 17.95 5.65
N GLN A 50 17.40 19.26 5.37
CA GLN A 50 17.06 19.79 4.06
C GLN A 50 18.09 19.37 3.00
N GLU A 51 19.39 19.44 3.31
CA GLU A 51 20.45 18.99 2.43
C GLU A 51 20.36 17.49 2.13
N ARG A 52 20.09 16.67 3.15
CA ARG A 52 19.86 15.23 2.98
C ARG A 52 18.66 14.95 2.08
N LEU A 53 17.56 15.70 2.22
CA LEU A 53 16.38 15.57 1.35
C LEU A 53 16.70 15.95 -0.11
N VAL A 54 17.41 17.06 -0.33
CA VAL A 54 17.84 17.50 -1.67
C VAL A 54 18.79 16.48 -2.29
N ARG A 55 19.74 15.94 -1.52
CA ARG A 55 20.66 14.89 -1.97
C ARG A 55 19.90 13.64 -2.40
N ARG A 56 18.99 13.15 -1.56
CA ARG A 56 18.11 12.01 -1.88
C ARG A 56 17.30 12.24 -3.15
N ALA A 57 16.78 13.45 -3.36
CA ALA A 57 16.03 13.79 -4.56
C ALA A 57 16.89 13.79 -5.83
N LYS A 58 18.19 14.10 -5.73
CA LYS A 58 19.15 14.00 -6.84
C LYS A 58 19.54 12.55 -7.13
N GLU A 59 19.83 11.77 -6.10
CA GLU A 59 20.26 10.36 -6.20
C GLU A 59 19.17 9.45 -6.77
N ARG A 60 17.88 9.77 -6.53
CA ARG A 60 16.75 9.00 -7.06
C ARG A 60 16.39 9.42 -8.47
N THR A 61 16.83 8.62 -9.43
CA THR A 61 16.54 8.81 -10.87
C THR A 61 15.25 8.12 -11.34
N ASP A 62 14.81 7.08 -10.63
CA ASP A 62 13.71 6.18 -11.00
C ASP A 62 12.35 6.56 -10.38
N SER A 63 12.33 7.36 -9.31
CA SER A 63 11.15 7.61 -8.50
C SER A 63 11.20 8.96 -7.75
N SER A 64 10.05 9.38 -7.18
CA SER A 64 10.01 10.56 -6.31
C SER A 64 10.78 10.31 -5.01
N TRP A 65 11.46 11.34 -4.49
CA TRP A 65 12.16 11.29 -3.20
C TRP A 65 11.24 10.88 -2.03
N LEU A 66 9.95 11.19 -2.17
CA LEU A 66 8.89 10.90 -1.20
C LEU A 66 8.21 9.54 -1.44
N ALA A 67 8.34 8.92 -2.63
CA ALA A 67 7.49 7.78 -3.01
C ALA A 67 7.55 6.60 -2.02
N GLU A 68 8.76 6.19 -1.65
CA GLU A 68 8.96 5.08 -0.70
C GLU A 68 8.38 5.41 0.68
N TRP A 69 8.72 6.59 1.23
CA TRP A 69 8.24 7.01 2.54
C TRP A 69 6.73 7.22 2.56
N TRP A 70 6.16 7.77 1.48
CA TRP A 70 4.71 7.92 1.35
C TRP A 70 4.01 6.58 1.30
N THR A 71 4.53 5.62 0.52
CA THR A 71 3.99 4.25 0.52
C THR A 71 4.11 3.61 1.90
N GLN A 72 5.22 3.78 2.61
CA GLN A 72 5.38 3.30 3.99
C GLN A 72 4.46 4.01 5.00
N LEU A 73 4.13 5.29 4.81
CA LEU A 73 3.26 6.02 5.73
C LEU A 73 1.76 5.79 5.44
N VAL A 74 1.34 5.98 4.19
CA VAL A 74 -0.09 5.98 3.80
C VAL A 74 -0.67 4.58 3.65
N THR A 75 0.15 3.60 3.27
CA THR A 75 -0.35 2.23 3.14
C THR A 75 -0.43 1.52 4.50
N TYR A 76 0.20 2.07 5.53
CA TYR A 76 0.28 1.48 6.87
C TYR A 76 -0.41 2.31 7.96
N LYS A 77 -0.71 3.59 7.71
CA LYS A 77 -1.69 4.39 8.46
C LYS A 77 -2.84 4.76 7.53
N GLU A 78 -3.96 4.06 7.68
CA GLU A 78 -5.22 4.38 7.00
C GLU A 78 -5.65 5.83 7.30
N ARG A 79 -5.46 6.77 6.37
CA ARG A 79 -6.23 8.04 6.27
C ARG A 79 -6.29 8.55 4.83
N GLU A 80 -7.47 9.03 4.46
CA GLU A 80 -7.86 9.53 3.14
C GLU A 80 -7.17 10.84 2.74
N GLY A 81 -7.10 11.07 1.42
CA GLY A 81 -6.95 12.42 0.87
C GLY A 81 -5.55 12.78 0.38
N SER A 82 -5.18 12.32 -0.80
CA SER A 82 -4.15 12.97 -1.65
C SER A 82 -4.35 12.54 -3.10
N ALA A 83 -4.35 13.48 -4.04
CA ALA A 83 -4.37 13.17 -5.46
C ALA A 83 -3.03 12.50 -5.84
N VAL A 84 -3.07 11.21 -6.13
CA VAL A 84 -1.88 10.40 -6.38
C VAL A 84 -1.68 10.22 -7.88
N CYS A 85 -0.42 10.23 -8.32
CA CYS A 85 -0.04 9.76 -9.65
C CYS A 85 -0.61 8.35 -9.90
N ILE A 86 -1.69 8.28 -10.68
CA ILE A 86 -2.43 7.05 -10.95
C ILE A 86 -1.55 6.05 -11.72
N ALA A 87 -0.68 6.54 -12.62
CA ALA A 87 0.29 5.74 -13.37
C ALA A 87 1.18 4.83 -12.50
N GLY A 88 1.61 5.32 -11.33
CA GLY A 88 2.41 4.54 -10.38
C GLY A 88 1.60 3.52 -9.58
N ARG A 89 0.26 3.62 -9.58
CA ARG A 89 -0.67 2.74 -8.87
C ARG A 89 -1.27 1.64 -9.75
N TYR A 90 -1.44 1.87 -11.06
CA TYR A 90 -1.91 0.83 -12.00
C TYR A 90 -1.06 -0.45 -11.92
N LYS A 91 0.26 -0.33 -11.72
CA LYS A 91 1.17 -1.47 -11.59
C LYS A 91 0.95 -2.36 -10.36
N TYR A 92 0.10 -1.95 -9.41
CA TYR A 92 -0.25 -2.70 -8.20
C TYR A 92 -1.75 -3.03 -8.13
N MET A 93 -2.53 -2.72 -9.16
CA MET A 93 -3.98 -3.04 -9.16
C MET A 93 -4.25 -4.51 -9.49
N PHE A 94 -3.44 -5.11 -10.35
CA PHE A 94 -3.54 -6.51 -10.72
C PHE A 94 -2.24 -7.24 -10.37
N ASN A 95 -2.35 -8.54 -10.12
CA ASN A 95 -1.21 -9.41 -9.80
C ASN A 95 -0.38 -8.87 -8.63
N ALA A 96 -1.03 -8.30 -7.62
CA ALA A 96 -0.36 -7.82 -6.43
C ALA A 96 -1.20 -8.15 -5.19
N CYS A 97 -0.53 -8.55 -4.11
CA CYS A 97 -1.17 -8.87 -2.84
C CYS A 97 -0.36 -8.28 -1.69
N ARG A 98 -1.05 -7.83 -0.64
CA ARG A 98 -0.45 -7.38 0.61
C ARG A 98 -0.27 -8.57 1.53
N VAL A 99 0.97 -8.92 1.82
CA VAL A 99 1.34 -10.04 2.68
C VAL A 99 1.49 -9.54 4.12
N PRO A 100 0.69 -10.02 5.08
CA PRO A 100 0.83 -9.62 6.46
C PRO A 100 2.17 -10.10 7.03
N LYS A 101 2.83 -9.27 7.82
CA LYS A 101 4.05 -9.64 8.54
C LYS A 101 4.09 -8.92 9.87
N ARG A 102 4.72 -9.55 10.87
CA ARG A 102 4.94 -8.93 12.17
C ARG A 102 5.69 -7.59 12.00
N LEU A 103 5.25 -6.56 12.74
CA LEU A 103 5.73 -5.17 12.69
C LEU A 103 5.35 -4.40 11.42
N GLN A 104 5.58 -4.98 10.23
CA GLN A 104 5.35 -4.30 8.97
C GLN A 104 5.00 -5.29 7.86
N ASP A 105 3.80 -5.14 7.31
CA ASP A 105 3.37 -5.87 6.11
C ASP A 105 4.30 -5.63 4.91
N THR A 106 4.20 -6.48 3.91
CA THR A 106 4.94 -6.32 2.66
C THR A 106 3.99 -6.38 1.46
N PHE A 107 4.42 -5.82 0.34
CA PHE A 107 3.70 -5.95 -0.93
C PHE A 107 4.41 -6.96 -1.80
N ARG A 108 3.69 -7.95 -2.28
CA ARG A 108 4.18 -8.89 -3.28
C ARG A 108 3.52 -8.59 -4.61
N LYS A 109 4.35 -8.49 -5.65
CA LYS A 109 3.91 -8.41 -7.02
C LYS A 109 4.24 -9.72 -7.72
N TYR A 110 3.29 -10.21 -8.50
CA TYR A 110 3.39 -11.42 -9.28
C TYR A 110 3.58 -11.07 -10.75
N ASP A 111 4.33 -11.92 -11.45
CA ASP A 111 4.51 -11.80 -12.89
C ASP A 111 3.21 -12.21 -13.60
N PRO A 112 2.56 -11.31 -14.36
CA PRO A 112 1.32 -11.61 -15.06
C PRO A 112 1.49 -12.74 -16.08
N VAL A 113 2.68 -12.99 -16.64
CA VAL A 113 2.89 -14.10 -17.59
C VAL A 113 2.67 -15.46 -16.92
N ASN A 114 3.05 -15.56 -15.64
CA ASN A 114 3.01 -16.81 -14.88
C ASN A 114 1.82 -16.90 -13.92
N HIS A 115 1.06 -15.82 -13.74
CA HIS A 115 -0.09 -15.73 -12.82
C HIS A 115 -1.32 -15.22 -13.56
N ASN A 116 -1.80 -16.03 -14.51
CA ASN A 116 -2.94 -15.72 -15.38
C ASN A 116 -4.23 -16.38 -14.88
N HIS A 117 -4.50 -16.31 -13.58
CA HIS A 117 -5.67 -16.92 -12.97
C HIS A 117 -6.48 -15.91 -12.17
N VAL A 118 -7.74 -16.25 -11.92
CA VAL A 118 -8.62 -15.49 -11.04
C VAL A 118 -9.10 -16.36 -9.91
N VAL A 119 -9.35 -15.72 -8.77
CA VAL A 119 -9.93 -16.36 -7.60
C VAL A 119 -11.32 -15.79 -7.38
N VAL A 120 -12.29 -16.69 -7.20
CA VAL A 120 -13.69 -16.37 -6.96
C VAL A 120 -14.07 -16.86 -5.57
N LEU A 121 -14.54 -15.95 -4.73
CA LEU A 121 -15.07 -16.26 -3.40
C LEU A 121 -16.58 -16.48 -3.50
N ARG A 122 -17.05 -17.69 -3.18
CA ARG A 122 -18.49 -18.00 -3.10
C ARG A 122 -18.77 -18.92 -1.92
N ASN A 123 -19.82 -18.60 -1.14
CA ASN A 123 -20.20 -19.38 0.04
C ASN A 123 -19.03 -19.63 1.03
N LYS A 124 -18.16 -18.62 1.17
CA LYS A 124 -16.96 -18.63 2.02
C LYS A 124 -15.83 -19.56 1.54
N LYS A 125 -15.95 -20.13 0.34
CA LYS A 125 -14.97 -20.98 -0.33
C LYS A 125 -14.29 -20.23 -1.46
N PHE A 126 -13.00 -20.48 -1.62
CA PHE A 126 -12.22 -19.94 -2.73
C PHE A 126 -12.19 -20.96 -3.88
N TYR A 127 -12.50 -20.48 -5.07
CA TYR A 127 -12.39 -21.23 -6.32
C TYR A 127 -11.40 -20.50 -7.21
N GLU A 128 -10.67 -21.23 -8.02
CA GLU A 128 -9.74 -20.64 -8.98
C GLU A 128 -9.88 -21.28 -10.35
N PHE A 129 -9.59 -20.50 -11.38
CA PHE A 129 -9.40 -20.99 -12.74
C PHE A 129 -8.49 -20.06 -13.52
N ASP A 130 -7.76 -20.63 -14.48
CA ASP A 130 -6.88 -19.88 -15.36
C ASP A 130 -7.70 -19.14 -16.43
N LEU A 131 -7.31 -17.90 -16.74
CA LEU A 131 -7.88 -17.06 -17.80
C LEU A 131 -7.22 -17.32 -19.16
N VAL A 132 -6.10 -18.03 -19.19
CA VAL A 132 -5.37 -18.35 -20.42
C VAL A 132 -5.27 -19.86 -20.54
N PHE A 133 -5.80 -20.39 -21.64
CA PHE A 133 -5.73 -21.80 -21.99
C PHE A 133 -5.17 -21.93 -23.41
N ASP A 134 -4.15 -22.76 -23.59
CA ASP A 134 -3.47 -22.96 -24.87
C ASP A 134 -3.01 -21.64 -25.55
N ARG A 135 -2.38 -20.76 -24.75
CA ARG A 135 -1.91 -19.41 -25.16
C ARG A 135 -3.01 -18.45 -25.64
N ARG A 136 -4.28 -18.82 -25.49
CA ARG A 136 -5.44 -17.98 -25.80
C ARG A 136 -6.15 -17.57 -24.51
N THR A 137 -6.54 -16.30 -24.43
CA THR A 137 -7.40 -15.82 -23.34
C THR A 137 -8.80 -16.41 -23.51
N LEU A 138 -9.38 -16.87 -22.41
CA LEU A 138 -10.77 -17.34 -22.39
C LEU A 138 -11.72 -16.25 -22.92
N SER A 139 -12.70 -16.67 -23.71
CA SER A 139 -13.76 -15.80 -24.18
C SER A 139 -14.72 -15.45 -23.04
N PHE A 140 -15.61 -14.49 -23.29
CA PHE A 140 -16.65 -14.12 -22.35
C PHE A 140 -17.52 -15.33 -21.96
N GLU A 141 -17.91 -16.13 -22.96
CA GLU A 141 -18.75 -17.32 -22.79
C GLU A 141 -18.03 -18.41 -21.98
N GLU A 142 -16.72 -18.59 -22.21
CA GLU A 142 -15.91 -19.55 -21.46
C GLU A 142 -15.75 -19.14 -19.99
N ILE A 143 -15.52 -17.84 -19.73
CA ILE A 143 -15.46 -17.30 -18.36
C ILE A 143 -16.83 -17.43 -17.68
N GLN A 144 -17.91 -17.09 -18.38
CA GLN A 144 -19.26 -17.24 -17.86
C GLN A 144 -19.53 -18.70 -17.46
N PHE A 145 -19.16 -19.66 -18.31
CA PHE A 145 -19.29 -21.08 -18.01
C PHE A 145 -18.49 -21.49 -16.77
N GLN A 146 -17.25 -21.00 -16.58
CA GLN A 146 -16.49 -21.28 -15.35
C GLN A 146 -17.19 -20.70 -14.11
N LEU A 147 -17.74 -19.49 -14.18
CA LEU A 147 -18.48 -18.88 -13.08
C LEU A 147 -19.77 -19.65 -12.74
N GLU A 148 -20.50 -20.11 -13.75
CA GLU A 148 -21.68 -20.97 -13.56
C GLU A 148 -21.30 -22.30 -12.88
N ARG A 149 -20.17 -22.91 -13.26
CA ARG A 149 -19.63 -24.08 -12.57
C ARG A 149 -19.30 -23.79 -11.11
N VAL A 150 -18.70 -22.64 -10.80
CA VAL A 150 -18.43 -22.23 -9.41
C VAL A 150 -19.73 -22.09 -8.62
N ILE A 151 -20.77 -21.49 -9.21
CA ILE A 151 -22.08 -21.34 -8.57
C ILE A 151 -22.70 -22.71 -8.29
N ALA A 152 -22.68 -23.63 -9.26
CA ALA A 152 -23.21 -24.98 -9.10
C ALA A 152 -22.45 -25.79 -8.03
N ASN A 153 -21.13 -25.63 -7.96
CA ASN A 153 -20.26 -26.36 -7.02
C ASN A 153 -20.16 -25.72 -5.63
N ALA A 154 -20.69 -24.52 -5.43
CA ALA A 154 -20.55 -23.77 -4.19
C ALA A 154 -21.11 -24.53 -2.96
N GLY A 155 -22.19 -25.27 -3.15
CA GLY A 155 -22.84 -26.04 -2.07
C GLY A 155 -23.21 -25.17 -0.85
N PRO A 156 -23.32 -25.75 0.36
CA PRO A 156 -23.56 -24.98 1.58
C PRO A 156 -22.35 -24.12 1.98
N LYS A 157 -22.60 -23.11 2.83
CA LYS A 157 -21.55 -22.24 3.39
C LYS A 157 -20.63 -23.02 4.33
N GLU A 158 -19.32 -22.81 4.22
CA GLU A 158 -18.31 -23.41 5.10
C GLU A 158 -17.63 -22.39 6.02
N SER A 159 -16.67 -22.83 6.84
CA SER A 159 -15.83 -21.94 7.64
C SER A 159 -15.03 -21.00 6.72
N SER A 160 -15.00 -19.71 7.03
CA SER A 160 -14.38 -18.71 6.16
C SER A 160 -13.00 -18.36 6.67
N ILE A 161 -11.97 -18.98 6.09
CA ILE A 161 -10.58 -18.59 6.35
C ILE A 161 -10.30 -17.15 5.90
N GLY A 162 -11.05 -16.66 4.89
CA GLY A 162 -10.95 -15.28 4.41
C GLY A 162 -11.28 -14.22 5.45
N VAL A 163 -12.07 -14.54 6.50
CA VAL A 163 -12.37 -13.59 7.58
C VAL A 163 -11.13 -13.20 8.36
N LEU A 164 -10.11 -14.06 8.43
CA LEU A 164 -8.86 -13.76 9.12
C LEU A 164 -8.17 -12.52 8.52
N SER A 165 -8.31 -12.29 7.21
CA SER A 165 -7.75 -11.12 6.52
C SER A 165 -8.36 -9.77 6.94
N SER A 166 -9.55 -9.81 7.59
CA SER A 166 -10.25 -8.62 8.11
C SER A 166 -9.87 -8.26 9.54
N GLN A 167 -9.10 -9.11 10.24
CA GLN A 167 -8.65 -8.81 11.59
C GLN A 167 -7.61 -7.68 11.61
N ASN A 168 -7.32 -7.18 12.82
CA ASN A 168 -6.18 -6.29 13.02
C ASN A 168 -4.89 -6.94 12.48
N ARG A 169 -3.97 -6.11 11.97
CA ARG A 169 -2.77 -6.56 11.24
C ARG A 169 -1.88 -7.50 12.06
N ASP A 170 -1.74 -7.28 13.36
CA ASP A 170 -0.91 -8.14 14.21
C ASP A 170 -1.56 -9.53 14.39
N ALA A 171 -2.87 -9.57 14.60
CA ALA A 171 -3.63 -10.82 14.71
C ALA A 171 -3.65 -11.57 13.36
N TRP A 172 -3.81 -10.85 12.25
CA TRP A 172 -3.77 -11.46 10.93
C TRP A 172 -2.37 -11.98 10.59
N ALA A 173 -1.29 -11.28 10.95
CA ALA A 173 0.06 -11.77 10.74
C ALA A 173 0.32 -13.09 11.48
N ALA A 174 -0.10 -13.18 12.75
CA ALA A 174 0.04 -14.41 13.53
C ALA A 174 -0.79 -15.57 12.94
N ALA A 175 -2.04 -15.30 12.55
CA ALA A 175 -2.89 -16.31 11.93
C ALA A 175 -2.37 -16.73 10.54
N TYR A 176 -1.82 -15.80 9.76
CA TYR A 176 -1.22 -16.09 8.45
C TYR A 176 -0.02 -17.03 8.56
N ASP A 177 0.87 -16.79 9.53
CA ASP A 177 2.01 -17.68 9.82
C ASP A 177 1.53 -19.09 10.21
N GLN A 178 0.45 -19.19 10.98
CA GLN A 178 -0.16 -20.47 11.35
C GLN A 178 -0.75 -21.19 10.13
N VAL A 179 -1.46 -20.48 9.25
CA VAL A 179 -2.02 -21.07 8.02
C VAL A 179 -0.91 -21.61 7.11
N ILE A 180 0.24 -20.91 7.02
CA ILE A 180 1.42 -21.41 6.30
C ILE A 180 1.98 -22.66 6.96
N HIS A 181 2.13 -22.66 8.29
CA HIS A 181 2.65 -23.79 9.06
C HIS A 181 1.78 -25.06 8.92
N GLU A 182 0.45 -24.90 8.78
CA GLU A 182 -0.50 -25.99 8.53
C GLU A 182 -0.42 -26.56 7.11
N GLY A 183 0.50 -26.08 6.26
CA GLY A 183 0.75 -26.61 4.91
C GLY A 183 -0.09 -25.94 3.82
N ASN A 184 -0.89 -24.91 4.14
CA ASN A 184 -1.75 -24.22 3.18
C ASN A 184 -1.01 -23.14 2.35
N GLY A 185 0.33 -23.10 2.42
CA GLY A 185 1.15 -22.09 1.75
C GLY A 185 0.99 -22.10 0.21
N ALA A 186 0.75 -23.27 -0.40
CA ALA A 186 0.53 -23.37 -1.85
C ALA A 186 -0.78 -22.68 -2.27
N SER A 187 -1.87 -22.93 -1.54
CA SER A 187 -3.15 -22.28 -1.76
C SER A 187 -3.07 -20.78 -1.53
N LEU A 188 -2.42 -20.33 -0.44
CA LEU A 188 -2.21 -18.90 -0.16
C LEU A 188 -1.40 -18.18 -1.25
N ASN A 189 -0.45 -18.83 -1.90
CA ASN A 189 0.33 -18.23 -2.99
C ASN A 189 -0.49 -18.03 -4.28
N ARG A 190 -1.61 -18.75 -4.42
CA ARG A 190 -2.53 -18.59 -5.55
C ARG A 190 -3.68 -17.62 -5.26
N LEU A 191 -3.90 -17.23 -4.00
CA LEU A 191 -4.84 -16.18 -3.60
C LEU A 191 -4.24 -14.77 -3.81
#